data_AF-A0A959JI77-F1
#
_entry.id   AF-A0A959JI77-F1
#
_cell.length_a   1.000
_cell.length_b   1.000
_cell.length_c   1.000
_cell.angle_alpha   90.00
_cell.angle_beta   90.00
_cell.angle_gamma   90.00
#
_symmetry.space_group_name_H-M   'P 1'
#
loop_
_entity.id
_entity.type
_entity.pdbx_description
1 polymer ?
#
loop_
_entity_poly.entity_id
_entity_poly.type
_entity_poly.pdbx_seq_one_letter_code
_entity_poly.pdbx_strand_id
1 'polypeptide(L)'
;MSPRKHLMLAMILAILFFKQCTSLSPQHPAQDTEVAGEVNRYCTVCHTTLSLPEENLIAPPLEAVKRRYLAEFPDRQEFVRRMTAFVINPQDSSALMYGAVRRFQVMPKQPVDSSLILAIAAFIFDQKLDQPEWFEGHYQQNHPESAAPARDYAALFSSLDQSIGLQLNQGLKWIIDPTIHRQIHLMQDYLVSLNQEFQMTDYPIIAQAIRIKLPHSDNSSDSGAGLYLKFQDVLETKIAYLEQAETKNQGEYALLEITRQLLLFDAYFMPRE
;
A
#
# COMPACT_ATOMS: atom_id res chain seq x y z
N MET A 1 -45.90 19.04 62.52
CA MET A 1 -45.40 17.75 61.98
C MET A 1 -46.28 17.31 60.81
N SER A 2 -45.73 17.28 59.59
CA SER A 2 -46.16 16.34 58.55
C SER A 2 -45.13 16.34 57.40
N PRO A 3 -44.41 15.22 57.18
CA PRO A 3 -43.31 15.11 56.24
C PRO A 3 -43.86 14.68 54.87
N ARG A 4 -44.52 15.57 54.13
CA ARG A 4 -45.09 15.19 52.81
C ARG A 4 -44.90 16.20 51.68
N LYS A 5 -44.13 17.28 51.88
CA LYS A 5 -43.89 18.29 50.83
C LYS A 5 -42.53 18.22 50.13
N HIS A 6 -41.61 17.35 50.58
CA HIS A 6 -40.28 17.23 49.96
C HIS A 6 -40.11 16.04 49.01
N LEU A 7 -41.14 15.18 48.85
CA LEU A 7 -41.02 13.97 48.02
C LEU A 7 -41.49 14.15 46.57
N MET A 8 -42.21 15.22 46.22
CA MET A 8 -42.65 15.46 44.83
C MET A 8 -41.78 16.43 44.03
N LEU A 9 -40.72 17.00 44.63
CA LEU A 9 -39.78 17.88 43.91
C LEU A 9 -38.47 17.18 43.51
N ALA A 10 -38.29 15.91 43.87
CA ALA A 10 -37.09 15.13 43.54
C ALA A 10 -37.26 14.22 42.32
N MET A 11 -38.44 14.18 41.70
CA MET A 11 -38.74 13.24 40.60
C MET A 11 -39.01 13.91 39.24
N ILE A 12 -38.77 15.23 39.13
CA ILE A 12 -38.81 15.96 37.85
C ILE A 12 -37.41 16.45 37.42
N LEU A 13 -36.42 16.44 38.33
CA LEU A 13 -35.04 16.86 38.03
C LEU A 13 -34.14 15.73 37.48
N ALA A 14 -34.68 14.53 37.24
CA ALA A 14 -33.91 13.37 36.77
C ALA A 14 -34.19 12.97 35.31
N ILE A 15 -35.07 13.69 34.59
CA ILE A 15 -35.39 13.41 33.18
C ILE A 15 -34.72 14.40 32.21
N LEU A 16 -34.03 15.44 32.73
CA LEU A 16 -33.31 16.43 31.92
C LEU A 16 -31.80 16.15 31.77
N PHE A 17 -31.28 15.03 32.28
CA PHE A 17 -29.85 14.70 32.27
C PHE A 17 -29.48 13.43 31.47
N PHE A 18 -30.35 12.97 30.56
CA PHE A 18 -30.10 11.82 29.67
C PHE A 18 -30.31 12.17 28.19
N LYS A 19 -29.91 13.38 27.77
CA LYS A 19 -29.86 13.78 26.35
C LYS A 19 -28.50 14.36 25.96
N GLN A 20 -27.43 13.66 26.27
CA GLN A 20 -26.12 13.92 25.65
C GLN A 20 -25.32 12.61 25.58
N CYS A 21 -25.76 11.74 24.68
CA CYS A 21 -24.85 10.82 24.02
C CYS A 21 -25.09 10.96 22.52
N THR A 22 -24.77 12.14 21.99
CA THR A 22 -24.53 12.34 20.56
C THR A 22 -23.03 12.26 20.36
N SER A 23 -22.54 11.05 20.09
CA SER A 23 -21.24 10.84 19.45
C SER A 23 -21.33 11.28 17.99
N LEU A 24 -21.22 12.58 17.76
CA LEU A 24 -20.91 13.17 16.45
C LEU A 24 -20.02 14.37 16.74
N SER A 25 -18.70 14.13 16.82
CA SER A 25 -17.75 15.23 16.75
C SER A 25 -17.81 15.79 15.32
N PRO A 26 -18.07 17.09 15.12
CA PRO A 26 -17.84 17.71 13.83
C PRO A 26 -16.34 17.71 13.56
N GLN A 27 -15.91 17.32 12.37
CA GLN A 27 -14.56 17.65 11.88
C GLN A 27 -14.41 19.17 11.95
N HIS A 28 -13.38 19.64 12.65
CA HIS A 28 -13.20 21.05 12.97
C HIS A 28 -12.50 21.75 11.80
N PRO A 29 -13.11 22.71 11.10
CA PRO A 29 -12.52 23.33 9.90
C PRO A 29 -11.18 24.05 10.18
N ALA A 30 -10.94 24.51 11.41
CA ALA A 30 -9.65 25.09 11.80
C ALA A 30 -8.51 24.05 11.81
N GLN A 31 -8.81 22.79 12.16
CA GLN A 31 -7.84 21.70 12.14
C GLN A 31 -7.51 21.30 10.69
N ASP A 32 -8.50 21.31 9.80
CA ASP A 32 -8.27 21.05 8.38
C ASP A 32 -7.40 22.14 7.74
N THR A 33 -7.57 23.41 8.12
CA THR A 33 -6.70 24.50 7.62
C THR A 33 -5.26 24.41 8.12
N GLU A 34 -5.05 23.95 9.36
CA GLU A 34 -3.70 23.74 9.92
C GLU A 34 -3.01 22.58 9.20
N VAL A 35 -3.69 21.44 9.06
CA VAL A 35 -3.14 20.27 8.35
C VAL A 35 -2.88 20.58 6.88
N ALA A 36 -3.75 21.35 6.21
CA ALA A 36 -3.51 21.82 4.84
C ALA A 36 -2.19 22.62 4.72
N GLY A 37 -1.90 23.46 5.71
CA GLY A 37 -0.62 24.18 5.81
C GLY A 37 0.58 23.23 5.90
N GLU A 38 0.46 22.15 6.67
CA GLU A 38 1.52 21.15 6.82
C GLU A 38 1.69 20.27 5.58
N VAL A 39 0.61 19.93 4.86
CA VAL A 39 0.70 19.29 3.54
C VAL A 39 1.50 20.19 2.59
N ASN A 40 1.20 21.49 2.57
CA ASN A 40 1.90 22.43 1.71
C ASN A 40 3.39 22.60 2.10
N ARG A 41 3.69 22.53 3.40
CA ARG A 41 5.06 22.69 3.90
C ARG A 41 5.92 21.47 3.65
N TYR A 42 5.39 20.26 3.89
CA TYR A 42 6.18 19.03 3.93
C TYR A 42 6.01 18.14 2.71
N CYS A 43 4.90 18.24 1.98
CA CYS A 43 4.58 17.32 0.89
C CYS A 43 4.69 18.01 -0.47
N THR A 44 4.06 19.18 -0.65
CA THR A 44 3.95 19.81 -1.99
C THR A 44 5.26 20.42 -2.48
N VAL A 45 6.24 20.61 -1.58
CA VAL A 45 7.61 21.03 -1.95
C VAL A 45 8.24 20.11 -2.99
N CYS A 46 7.93 18.80 -2.94
CA CYS A 46 8.35 17.83 -3.94
C CYS A 46 7.15 17.32 -4.75
N HIS A 47 6.05 16.97 -4.08
CA HIS A 47 4.82 16.49 -4.72
C HIS A 47 3.95 17.65 -5.19
N THR A 48 4.49 18.43 -6.14
CA THR A 48 3.89 19.67 -6.61
C THR A 48 2.43 19.47 -7.07
N THR A 49 1.61 20.46 -6.74
CA THR A 49 0.27 20.65 -7.30
C THR A 49 0.25 21.68 -8.42
N LEU A 50 1.38 22.35 -8.65
CA LEU A 50 1.56 23.39 -9.67
C LEU A 50 1.82 22.77 -11.04
N SER A 51 1.39 23.48 -12.08
CA SER A 51 1.66 23.13 -13.49
C SER A 51 3.12 23.34 -13.88
N LEU A 52 4.01 22.43 -13.44
CA LEU A 52 5.38 22.32 -13.93
C LEU A 52 5.44 21.35 -15.13
N PRO A 53 6.36 21.54 -16.10
CA PRO A 53 6.67 20.53 -17.10
C PRO A 53 7.03 19.19 -16.44
N GLU A 54 6.64 18.08 -17.07
CA GLU A 54 6.80 16.75 -16.50
C GLU A 54 8.28 16.45 -16.19
N GLU A 55 9.20 16.81 -17.08
CA GLU A 55 10.64 16.64 -16.94
C GLU A 55 11.25 17.37 -15.73
N ASN A 56 10.57 18.38 -15.21
CA ASN A 56 11.00 19.16 -14.06
C ASN A 56 10.43 18.63 -12.73
N LEU A 57 9.60 17.59 -12.77
CA LEU A 57 9.10 16.94 -11.57
C LEU A 57 10.24 16.18 -10.88
N ILE A 58 10.28 16.29 -9.56
CA ILE A 58 11.22 15.54 -8.69
C ILE A 58 10.50 14.48 -7.85
N ALA A 59 9.17 14.42 -7.92
CA ALA A 59 8.31 13.44 -7.28
C ALA A 59 6.99 13.36 -8.07
N PRO A 60 6.19 12.28 -7.94
CA PRO A 60 4.88 12.24 -8.58
C PRO A 60 3.96 13.32 -8.01
N PRO A 61 3.06 13.94 -8.81
CA PRO A 61 2.07 14.88 -8.28
C PRO A 61 1.27 14.24 -7.14
N LEU A 62 0.94 15.01 -6.09
CA LEU A 62 0.28 14.46 -4.89
C LEU A 62 -1.07 13.80 -5.21
N GLU A 63 -1.78 14.32 -6.21
CA GLU A 63 -3.02 13.72 -6.72
C GLU A 63 -2.80 12.33 -7.34
N ALA A 64 -1.70 12.08 -8.05
CA ALA A 64 -1.36 10.73 -8.52
C ALA A 64 -1.09 9.78 -7.36
N VAL A 65 -0.42 10.25 -6.30
CA VAL A 65 -0.20 9.47 -5.08
C VAL A 65 -1.53 9.09 -4.46
N LYS A 66 -2.43 10.06 -4.28
CA LYS A 66 -3.78 9.83 -3.75
C LYS A 66 -4.55 8.81 -4.59
N ARG A 67 -4.62 8.99 -5.91
CA ARG A 67 -5.35 8.07 -6.81
C ARG A 67 -4.81 6.65 -6.73
N ARG A 68 -3.49 6.48 -6.70
CA ARG A 68 -2.88 5.14 -6.60
C ARG A 68 -3.23 4.47 -5.27
N TYR A 69 -3.10 5.18 -4.16
CA TYR A 69 -3.45 4.63 -2.86
C TYR A 69 -4.95 4.34 -2.71
N LEU A 70 -5.83 5.16 -3.29
CA LEU A 70 -7.28 4.91 -3.29
C LEU A 70 -7.67 3.69 -4.13
N ALA A 71 -6.99 3.46 -5.24
CA ALA A 71 -7.24 2.28 -6.08
C ALA A 71 -6.94 0.97 -5.33
N GLU A 72 -5.90 0.97 -4.49
CA GLU A 72 -5.47 -0.19 -3.71
C GLU A 72 -6.22 -0.30 -2.37
N PHE A 73 -6.37 0.82 -1.67
CA PHE A 73 -6.94 0.91 -0.34
C PHE A 73 -8.13 1.89 -0.37
N PRO A 74 -9.30 1.47 -0.88
CA PRO A 74 -10.49 2.32 -0.92
C PRO A 74 -11.08 2.57 0.47
N ASP A 75 -10.78 1.71 1.45
CA ASP A 75 -11.13 1.94 2.85
C ASP A 75 -10.23 3.02 3.47
N ARG A 76 -10.85 3.98 4.14
CA ARG A 76 -10.16 5.13 4.75
C ARG A 76 -9.13 4.72 5.78
N GLN A 77 -9.46 3.76 6.65
CA GLN A 77 -8.57 3.36 7.74
C GLN A 77 -7.31 2.70 7.17
N GLU A 78 -7.49 1.81 6.20
CA GLU A 78 -6.38 1.13 5.54
C GLU A 78 -5.53 2.08 4.69
N PHE A 79 -6.15 3.00 3.93
CA PHE A 79 -5.43 4.04 3.19
C PHE A 79 -4.50 4.84 4.11
N VAL A 80 -5.07 5.38 5.19
CA VAL A 80 -4.34 6.24 6.13
C VAL A 80 -3.20 5.45 6.76
N ARG A 81 -3.47 4.22 7.20
CA ARG A 81 -2.46 3.36 7.82
C ARG A 81 -1.32 3.03 6.86
N ARG A 82 -1.62 2.68 5.61
CA ARG A 82 -0.62 2.29 4.59
C ARG A 82 0.24 3.47 4.17
N MET A 83 -0.39 4.62 3.89
CA MET A 83 0.34 5.84 3.53
C MET A 83 1.22 6.31 4.68
N THR A 84 0.69 6.31 5.91
CA THR A 84 1.47 6.68 7.11
C THR A 84 2.67 5.76 7.30
N ALA A 85 2.48 4.44 7.15
CA ALA A 85 3.57 3.48 7.29
C ALA A 85 4.69 3.72 6.26
N PHE A 86 4.34 3.97 5.00
CA PHE A 86 5.31 4.29 3.96
C PHE A 86 6.05 5.60 4.26
N VAL A 87 5.36 6.68 4.61
CA VAL A 87 6.01 7.99 4.86
C VAL A 87 6.95 7.95 6.08
N ILE A 88 6.61 7.18 7.12
CA ILE A 88 7.47 7.01 8.32
C ILE A 88 8.77 6.27 7.99
N ASN A 89 8.71 5.29 7.10
CA ASN A 89 9.84 4.45 6.72
C ASN A 89 9.79 4.13 5.22
N PRO A 90 10.10 5.10 4.34
CA PRO A 90 10.03 4.88 2.91
C PRO A 90 11.11 3.90 2.49
N GLN A 91 10.70 2.79 1.87
CA GLN A 91 11.59 1.79 1.31
C GLN A 91 11.06 1.33 -0.04
N ASP A 92 11.96 1.00 -0.96
CA ASP A 92 11.62 0.51 -2.30
C ASP A 92 10.68 -0.70 -2.23
N SER A 93 10.98 -1.64 -1.34
CA SER A 93 10.16 -2.84 -1.09
C SER A 93 8.74 -2.50 -0.63
N SER A 94 8.56 -1.42 0.13
CA SER A 94 7.27 -1.00 0.68
C SER A 94 6.49 -0.03 -0.21
N ALA A 95 7.05 0.40 -1.35
CA ALA A 95 6.45 1.41 -2.20
C ALA A 95 5.29 0.85 -3.03
N LEU A 96 4.16 1.56 -3.09
CA LEU A 96 3.05 1.20 -3.97
C LEU A 96 3.21 1.70 -5.42
N MET A 97 4.02 2.75 -5.61
CA MET A 97 4.23 3.45 -6.88
C MET A 97 5.61 3.13 -7.47
N TYR A 98 5.87 1.89 -7.85
CA TYR A 98 7.19 1.48 -8.36
C TYR A 98 7.65 2.32 -9.55
N GLY A 99 6.76 2.63 -10.50
CA GLY A 99 7.07 3.53 -11.63
C GLY A 99 7.63 4.89 -11.17
N ALA A 100 7.09 5.44 -10.07
CA ALA A 100 7.60 6.66 -9.47
C ALA A 100 8.95 6.45 -8.78
N VAL A 101 9.13 5.34 -8.07
CA VAL A 101 10.41 4.98 -7.43
C VAL A 101 11.52 4.77 -8.47
N ARG A 102 11.25 4.20 -9.65
CA ARG A 102 12.29 4.09 -10.70
C ARG A 102 12.74 5.46 -11.17
N ARG A 103 11.76 6.34 -11.40
CA ARG A 103 11.99 7.65 -11.98
C ARG A 103 12.62 8.63 -11.00
N PHE A 104 12.11 8.67 -9.77
CA PHE A 104 12.43 9.70 -8.78
C PHE A 104 13.27 9.18 -7.62
N GLN A 105 13.60 7.89 -7.60
CA GLN A 105 14.14 7.18 -6.42
C GLN A 105 13.13 7.14 -5.26
N VAL A 106 13.48 6.41 -4.20
CA VAL A 106 12.63 6.35 -2.99
C VAL A 106 12.47 7.73 -2.37
N MET A 107 11.26 8.03 -1.90
CA MET A 107 10.99 9.25 -1.15
C MET A 107 11.93 9.34 0.07
N PRO A 108 12.66 10.44 0.27
CA PRO A 108 13.46 10.61 1.49
C PRO A 108 12.57 10.68 2.74
N LYS A 109 13.02 10.04 3.82
CA LYS A 109 12.34 10.11 5.11
C LYS A 109 12.27 11.57 5.60
N GLN A 110 11.06 12.04 5.90
CA GLN A 110 10.85 13.40 6.37
C GLN A 110 11.00 13.49 7.89
N PRO A 111 11.59 14.57 8.44
CA PRO A 111 11.73 14.79 9.88
C PRO A 111 10.41 15.31 10.47
N VAL A 112 9.35 14.50 10.35
CA VAL A 112 7.99 14.85 10.76
C VAL A 112 7.47 13.80 11.74
N ASP A 113 6.80 14.23 12.80
CA ASP A 113 6.25 13.34 13.82
C ASP A 113 5.15 12.44 13.24
N SER A 114 5.09 11.20 13.72
CA SER A 114 4.15 10.19 13.21
C SER A 114 2.68 10.59 13.37
N SER A 115 2.33 11.34 14.41
CA SER A 115 0.97 11.86 14.60
C SER A 115 0.57 12.89 13.53
N LEU A 116 1.51 13.74 13.11
CA LEU A 116 1.28 14.70 12.03
C LEU A 116 1.22 13.99 10.68
N ILE A 117 2.08 12.99 10.43
CA ILE A 117 2.00 12.16 9.21
C ILE A 117 0.62 11.48 9.12
N LEU A 118 0.10 10.96 10.23
CA LEU A 118 -1.24 10.36 10.29
C LEU A 118 -2.33 11.36 9.90
N ALA A 119 -2.25 12.59 10.41
CA ALA A 119 -3.19 13.66 10.09
C ALA A 119 -3.09 14.08 8.61
N ILE A 120 -1.88 14.20 8.07
CA ILE A 120 -1.63 14.48 6.65
C ILE A 120 -2.22 13.39 5.76
N ALA A 121 -1.99 12.11 6.08
CA ALA A 121 -2.54 10.99 5.31
C ALA A 121 -4.09 10.98 5.34
N ALA A 122 -4.68 11.27 6.49
CA ALA A 122 -6.14 11.43 6.63
C ALA A 122 -6.67 12.59 5.79
N PHE A 123 -6.00 13.74 5.81
CA PHE A 123 -6.35 14.90 5.00
C PHE A 123 -6.27 14.59 3.50
N ILE A 124 -5.19 13.93 3.05
CA ILE A 124 -5.02 13.51 1.65
C ILE A 124 -6.18 12.61 1.22
N PHE A 125 -6.66 11.70 2.07
CA PHE A 125 -7.84 10.89 1.75
C PHE A 125 -9.12 11.73 1.62
N ASP A 126 -9.40 12.55 2.64
CA ASP A 126 -10.69 13.23 2.80
C ASP A 126 -10.88 14.39 1.81
N GLN A 127 -9.80 15.08 1.44
CA GLN A 127 -9.87 16.37 0.74
C GLN A 127 -9.62 16.25 -0.76
N LYS A 128 -10.29 17.09 -1.56
CA LYS A 128 -9.92 17.26 -2.96
C LYS A 128 -8.58 17.99 -3.02
N LEU A 129 -7.62 17.42 -3.74
CA LEU A 129 -6.31 18.04 -3.94
C LEU A 129 -6.29 18.86 -5.23
N ASP A 130 -5.45 19.89 -5.23
CA ASP A 130 -5.09 20.60 -6.45
C ASP A 130 -4.19 19.69 -7.31
N GLN A 131 -4.29 19.86 -8.63
CA GLN A 131 -3.52 19.09 -9.60
C GLN A 131 -3.04 20.00 -10.75
N PRO A 132 -1.91 19.67 -11.40
CA PRO A 132 -1.48 20.34 -12.63
C PRO A 132 -2.56 20.30 -13.72
N GLU A 133 -2.65 21.33 -14.55
CA GLU A 133 -3.66 21.40 -15.62
C GLU A 133 -3.52 20.25 -16.64
N TRP A 134 -2.28 19.86 -16.95
CA TRP A 134 -1.98 18.77 -17.86
C TRP A 134 -2.26 17.38 -17.25
N PHE A 135 -2.45 17.30 -15.94
CA PHE A 135 -2.48 16.03 -15.20
C PHE A 135 -3.54 15.09 -15.73
N GLU A 136 -4.77 15.56 -15.92
CA GLU A 136 -5.88 14.67 -16.28
C GLU A 136 -5.69 14.07 -17.68
N GLY A 137 -5.26 14.89 -18.65
CA GLY A 137 -4.96 14.40 -20.01
C GLY A 137 -3.78 13.42 -20.03
N HIS A 138 -2.71 13.72 -19.31
CA HIS A 138 -1.55 12.83 -19.18
C HIS A 138 -1.91 11.52 -18.46
N TYR A 139 -2.69 11.62 -17.38
CA TYR A 139 -3.15 10.47 -16.61
C TYR A 139 -3.96 9.53 -17.51
N GLN A 140 -4.90 10.08 -18.31
CA GLN A 140 -5.68 9.29 -19.26
C GLN A 140 -4.83 8.70 -20.38
N GLN A 141 -3.85 9.42 -20.93
CA GLN A 141 -2.94 8.88 -21.96
C GLN A 141 -2.08 7.73 -21.44
N ASN A 142 -1.63 7.81 -20.19
CA ASN A 142 -0.80 6.78 -19.56
C ASN A 142 -1.62 5.67 -18.87
N HIS A 143 -2.93 5.86 -18.76
CA HIS A 143 -3.89 4.87 -18.28
C HIS A 143 -5.11 4.81 -19.23
N PRO A 144 -4.90 4.53 -20.54
CA PRO A 144 -5.92 4.75 -21.58
C PRO A 144 -7.06 3.72 -21.59
N GLU A 145 -7.08 2.79 -20.64
CA GLU A 145 -8.17 1.85 -20.45
C GLU A 145 -8.69 1.90 -19.02
N SER A 146 -10.02 1.80 -18.90
CA SER A 146 -10.69 1.57 -17.63
C SER A 146 -9.98 0.45 -16.88
N ALA A 147 -9.96 0.54 -15.55
CA ALA A 147 -9.35 -0.41 -14.62
C ALA A 147 -9.79 -1.89 -14.76
N ALA A 148 -10.45 -2.31 -15.84
CA ALA A 148 -10.94 -3.67 -16.08
C ALA A 148 -9.84 -4.74 -16.10
N PRO A 149 -8.70 -4.62 -16.84
CA PRO A 149 -7.69 -5.69 -16.83
C PRO A 149 -6.96 -5.80 -15.48
N ALA A 150 -6.75 -4.66 -14.80
CA ALA A 150 -6.23 -4.65 -13.43
C ALA A 150 -7.23 -5.21 -12.42
N ARG A 151 -8.55 -5.03 -12.64
CA ARG A 151 -9.60 -5.66 -11.81
C ARG A 151 -9.61 -7.18 -11.95
N ASP A 152 -9.37 -7.70 -13.16
CA ASP A 152 -9.26 -9.15 -13.38
C ASP A 152 -8.00 -9.72 -12.69
N TYR A 153 -6.86 -9.03 -12.80
CA TYR A 153 -5.65 -9.41 -12.06
C TYR A 153 -5.87 -9.31 -10.55
N ALA A 154 -6.56 -8.27 -10.07
CA ALA A 154 -6.82 -8.08 -8.65
C ALA A 154 -7.71 -9.18 -8.06
N ALA A 155 -8.80 -9.54 -8.74
CA ALA A 155 -9.67 -10.64 -8.32
C ALA A 155 -8.92 -11.98 -8.36
N LEU A 156 -8.15 -12.22 -9.42
CA LEU A 156 -7.33 -13.42 -9.57
C LEU A 156 -6.27 -13.51 -8.45
N PHE A 157 -5.42 -12.51 -8.30
CA PHE A 157 -4.33 -12.52 -7.33
C PHE A 157 -4.85 -12.57 -5.90
N SER A 158 -5.94 -11.86 -5.59
CA SER A 158 -6.63 -12.00 -4.31
C SER A 158 -7.07 -13.45 -4.05
N SER A 159 -7.62 -14.14 -5.06
CA SER A 159 -7.99 -15.56 -4.92
C SER A 159 -6.77 -16.48 -4.71
N LEU A 160 -5.66 -16.22 -5.41
CA LEU A 160 -4.41 -16.97 -5.23
C LEU A 160 -3.82 -16.74 -3.83
N ASP A 161 -3.80 -15.50 -3.35
CA ASP A 161 -3.27 -15.15 -2.04
C ASP A 161 -4.14 -15.73 -0.91
N GLN A 162 -5.46 -15.77 -1.09
CA GLN A 162 -6.37 -16.47 -0.17
C GLN A 162 -6.09 -17.97 -0.13
N SER A 163 -5.75 -18.60 -1.26
CA SER A 163 -5.42 -20.03 -1.30
C SER A 163 -4.21 -20.38 -0.42
N ILE A 164 -3.25 -19.47 -0.31
CA ILE A 164 -2.10 -19.59 0.61
C ILE A 164 -2.53 -19.21 2.04
N GLY A 165 -3.22 -18.08 2.21
CA GLY A 165 -3.67 -17.52 3.50
C GLY A 165 -4.54 -18.46 4.33
N LEU A 166 -5.42 -19.25 3.69
CA LEU A 166 -6.27 -20.25 4.36
C LEU A 166 -5.45 -21.37 5.04
N GLN A 167 -4.20 -21.59 4.65
CA GLN A 167 -3.31 -22.59 5.26
C GLN A 167 -2.42 -22.03 6.37
N LEU A 168 -2.40 -20.71 6.55
CA LEU A 168 -1.48 -19.98 7.43
C LEU A 168 -2.11 -19.57 8.76
N ASN A 169 -3.35 -19.96 9.01
CA ASN A 169 -4.20 -19.39 10.04
C ASN A 169 -3.94 -19.95 11.45
N GLN A 170 -2.70 -19.83 11.96
CA GLN A 170 -2.35 -20.06 13.37
C GLN A 170 -1.23 -19.15 13.92
N GLY A 171 -0.65 -18.22 13.13
CA GLY A 171 0.45 -17.36 13.61
C GLY A 171 1.78 -18.10 13.84
N LEU A 172 1.90 -19.32 13.31
CA LEU A 172 3.11 -20.14 13.34
C LEU A 172 3.90 -19.93 12.04
N LYS A 173 5.22 -19.69 12.16
CA LYS A 173 6.13 -19.71 11.01
C LYS A 173 6.57 -21.12 10.71
N TRP A 174 6.66 -21.46 9.43
CA TRP A 174 7.08 -22.76 8.93
C TRP A 174 8.60 -22.80 8.74
N ILE A 175 9.22 -23.91 9.14
CA ILE A 175 10.67 -24.09 8.96
C ILE A 175 10.96 -24.38 7.50
N ILE A 176 11.99 -23.72 6.96
CA ILE A 176 12.48 -23.93 5.59
C ILE A 176 14.01 -23.97 5.52
N ASP A 177 14.53 -24.58 4.46
CA ASP A 177 15.95 -24.64 4.13
C ASP A 177 16.58 -23.23 4.22
N PRO A 178 17.64 -23.04 5.03
CA PRO A 178 18.32 -21.75 5.16
C PRO A 178 18.86 -21.19 3.84
N THR A 179 19.16 -22.05 2.87
CA THR A 179 19.60 -21.68 1.52
C THR A 179 18.45 -21.01 0.76
N ILE A 180 17.26 -21.62 0.77
CA ILE A 180 16.05 -21.04 0.16
C ILE A 180 15.73 -19.71 0.83
N HIS A 181 15.74 -19.68 2.16
CA HIS A 181 15.51 -18.44 2.92
C HIS A 181 16.47 -17.34 2.47
N ARG A 182 17.78 -17.62 2.40
CA ARG A 182 18.78 -16.65 1.92
C ARG A 182 18.54 -16.22 0.48
N GLN A 183 18.20 -17.14 -0.42
CA GLN A 183 17.97 -16.83 -1.83
C GLN A 183 16.73 -15.97 -2.05
N ILE A 184 15.67 -16.13 -1.24
CA ILE A 184 14.51 -15.24 -1.27
C ILE A 184 14.90 -13.82 -0.85
N HIS A 185 15.73 -13.64 0.18
CA HIS A 185 16.24 -12.32 0.56
C HIS A 185 17.08 -11.70 -0.57
N LEU A 186 17.95 -12.48 -1.21
CA LEU A 186 18.69 -12.02 -2.40
C LEU A 186 17.76 -11.66 -3.57
N MET A 187 16.63 -12.35 -3.71
CA MET A 187 15.61 -12.01 -4.70
C MET A 187 14.92 -10.68 -4.36
N GLN A 188 14.59 -10.44 -3.09
CA GLN A 188 14.01 -9.16 -2.65
C GLN A 188 14.95 -8.00 -2.98
N ASP A 189 16.25 -8.15 -2.70
CA ASP A 189 17.28 -7.16 -3.09
C ASP A 189 17.39 -7.02 -4.60
N TYR A 190 17.31 -8.12 -5.35
CA TYR A 190 17.35 -8.10 -6.80
C TYR A 190 16.17 -7.33 -7.40
N LEU A 191 14.95 -7.53 -6.88
CA LEU A 191 13.78 -6.77 -7.33
C LEU A 191 13.94 -5.26 -7.12
N VAL A 192 14.61 -4.85 -6.04
CA VAL A 192 14.98 -3.46 -5.83
C VAL A 192 15.97 -2.98 -6.90
N SER A 193 16.95 -3.81 -7.28
CA SER A 193 17.93 -3.45 -8.32
C SER A 193 17.35 -3.39 -9.74
N LEU A 194 16.31 -4.16 -10.05
CA LEU A 194 15.61 -4.12 -11.34
C LEU A 194 15.10 -2.72 -11.68
N ASN A 195 14.82 -1.93 -10.65
CA ASN A 195 14.43 -0.53 -10.73
C ASN A 195 15.41 0.33 -11.54
N GLN A 196 16.68 -0.08 -11.58
CA GLN A 196 17.78 0.65 -12.20
C GLN A 196 18.18 0.09 -13.57
N GLU A 197 17.80 -1.16 -13.88
CA GLU A 197 18.37 -1.93 -15.00
C GLU A 197 17.47 -1.95 -16.25
N PHE A 198 16.13 -1.88 -16.11
CA PHE A 198 15.19 -2.08 -17.22
C PHE A 198 14.31 -0.86 -17.51
N GLN A 199 13.93 -0.66 -18.78
CA GLN A 199 12.95 0.36 -19.16
C GLN A 199 11.53 -0.06 -18.72
N MET A 200 10.62 0.90 -18.53
CA MET A 200 9.25 0.69 -17.98
C MET A 200 8.30 -0.20 -18.80
N THR A 201 8.80 -0.94 -19.79
CA THR A 201 7.99 -1.74 -20.72
C THR A 201 8.55 -3.13 -21.01
N ASP A 202 9.73 -3.48 -20.49
CA ASP A 202 10.39 -4.75 -20.82
C ASP A 202 9.90 -5.91 -19.92
N TYR A 203 8.58 -5.98 -19.68
CA TYR A 203 7.98 -6.93 -18.73
C TYR A 203 8.29 -8.40 -19.01
N PRO A 204 8.33 -8.90 -20.26
CA PRO A 204 8.75 -10.27 -20.53
C PRO A 204 10.20 -10.56 -20.11
N ILE A 205 11.09 -9.59 -20.33
CA ILE A 205 12.52 -9.71 -19.96
C ILE A 205 12.64 -9.71 -18.44
N ILE A 206 11.92 -8.81 -17.77
CA ILE A 206 11.88 -8.73 -16.30
C ILE A 206 11.34 -10.04 -15.72
N ALA A 207 10.22 -10.55 -16.24
CA ALA A 207 9.63 -11.81 -15.79
C ALA A 207 10.61 -12.99 -15.92
N GLN A 208 11.31 -13.08 -17.05
CA GLN A 208 12.31 -14.12 -17.26
C GLN A 208 13.51 -13.97 -16.30
N ALA A 209 13.95 -12.75 -16.04
CA ALA A 209 15.05 -12.48 -15.11
C ALA A 209 14.70 -12.87 -13.67
N ILE A 210 13.46 -12.60 -13.24
CA ILE A 210 12.91 -13.05 -11.95
C ILE A 210 12.86 -14.58 -11.90
N ARG A 211 12.30 -15.23 -12.93
CA ARG A 211 12.15 -16.69 -12.99
C ARG A 211 13.50 -17.42 -12.87
N ILE A 212 14.54 -16.94 -13.55
CA ILE A 212 15.89 -17.53 -13.51
C ILE A 212 16.48 -17.52 -12.10
N LYS A 213 16.20 -16.48 -11.32
CA LYS A 213 16.74 -16.31 -9.96
C LYS A 213 15.87 -16.94 -8.88
N LEU A 214 14.66 -17.40 -9.22
CA LEU A 214 13.71 -17.90 -8.23
C LEU A 214 14.24 -19.19 -7.59
N PRO A 215 14.36 -19.26 -6.25
CA PRO A 215 14.91 -20.45 -5.61
C PRO A 215 13.90 -21.59 -5.63
N HIS A 216 14.31 -22.76 -6.09
CA HIS A 216 13.47 -23.96 -6.14
C HIS A 216 13.75 -24.87 -4.96
N SER A 217 12.69 -25.44 -4.38
CA SER A 217 12.83 -26.40 -3.29
C SER A 217 13.07 -27.80 -3.81
N ASP A 218 14.30 -28.29 -3.66
CA ASP A 218 14.65 -29.68 -3.98
C ASP A 218 14.44 -30.63 -2.78
N ASN A 219 14.12 -30.08 -1.60
CA ASN A 219 14.13 -30.82 -0.34
C ASN A 219 12.73 -30.88 0.31
N SER A 220 12.16 -32.08 0.37
CA SER A 220 10.80 -32.32 0.89
C SER A 220 10.72 -32.55 2.39
N SER A 221 11.85 -32.53 3.10
CA SER A 221 11.93 -32.91 4.52
C SER A 221 11.48 -31.82 5.51
N ASP A 222 11.42 -30.56 5.06
CA ASP A 222 11.00 -29.44 5.91
C ASP A 222 9.49 -29.37 6.10
N SER A 223 9.06 -29.01 7.32
CA SER A 223 7.64 -28.78 7.61
C SER A 223 7.00 -27.75 6.69
N GLY A 224 7.77 -26.75 6.23
CA GLY A 224 7.31 -25.71 5.30
C GLY A 224 7.44 -26.07 3.83
N ALA A 225 8.06 -27.18 3.44
CA ALA A 225 8.38 -27.48 2.03
C ALA A 225 7.12 -27.51 1.14
N GLY A 226 6.05 -28.16 1.60
CA GLY A 226 4.78 -28.22 0.86
C GLY A 226 4.08 -26.85 0.74
N LEU A 227 4.19 -26.00 1.77
CA LEU A 227 3.66 -24.64 1.71
C LEU A 227 4.51 -23.74 0.80
N TYR A 228 5.83 -23.93 0.81
CA TYR A 228 6.72 -23.20 -0.06
C TYR A 228 6.50 -23.53 -1.53
N LEU A 229 6.26 -24.80 -1.89
CA LEU A 229 5.87 -25.16 -3.26
C LEU A 229 4.63 -24.38 -3.72
N LYS A 230 3.61 -24.24 -2.86
CA LYS A 230 2.43 -23.42 -3.18
C LYS A 230 2.75 -21.93 -3.29
N PHE A 231 3.60 -21.44 -2.39
CA PHE A 231 4.11 -20.08 -2.47
C PHE A 231 4.82 -19.83 -3.81
N GLN A 232 5.64 -20.78 -4.27
CA GLN A 232 6.29 -20.72 -5.56
C GLN A 232 5.30 -20.80 -6.72
N ASP A 233 4.33 -21.70 -6.69
CA ASP A 233 3.32 -21.86 -7.76
C ASP A 233 2.53 -20.56 -7.98
N VAL A 234 2.13 -19.89 -6.89
CA VAL A 234 1.45 -18.61 -6.99
C VAL A 234 2.39 -17.53 -7.53
N LEU A 235 3.65 -17.53 -7.12
CA LEU A 235 4.64 -16.56 -7.60
C LEU A 235 4.93 -16.75 -9.09
N GLU A 236 5.11 -17.99 -9.55
CA GLU A 236 5.26 -18.34 -10.97
C GLU A 236 4.03 -17.93 -11.78
N THR A 237 2.83 -18.11 -11.22
CA THR A 237 1.60 -17.64 -11.85
C THR A 237 1.67 -16.12 -12.05
N LYS A 238 1.97 -15.34 -11.00
CA LYS A 238 2.10 -13.88 -11.12
C LYS A 238 3.20 -13.46 -12.11
N ILE A 239 4.33 -14.17 -12.15
CA ILE A 239 5.42 -13.95 -13.12
C ILE A 239 4.93 -14.21 -14.55
N ALA A 240 4.13 -15.26 -14.80
CA ALA A 240 3.55 -15.52 -16.11
C ALA A 240 2.60 -14.39 -16.56
N TYR A 241 1.84 -13.81 -15.62
CA TYR A 241 1.00 -12.62 -15.90
C TYR A 241 1.84 -11.37 -16.19
N LEU A 242 2.97 -11.19 -15.50
CA LEU A 242 3.93 -10.13 -15.83
C LEU A 242 4.49 -10.31 -17.25
N GLU A 243 4.84 -11.54 -17.62
CA GLU A 243 5.37 -11.88 -18.95
C GLU A 243 4.34 -11.62 -20.08
N GLN A 244 3.06 -11.81 -19.78
CA GLN A 244 1.95 -11.61 -20.72
C GLN A 244 1.35 -10.20 -20.65
N ALA A 245 1.94 -9.27 -19.90
CA ALA A 245 1.40 -7.93 -19.75
C ALA A 245 1.42 -7.18 -21.10
N GLU A 246 0.23 -6.85 -21.61
CA GLU A 246 0.04 -6.10 -22.86
C GLU A 246 0.05 -4.59 -22.62
N THR A 247 -0.18 -4.18 -21.38
CA THR A 247 -0.26 -2.79 -20.96
C THR A 247 0.68 -2.49 -19.81
N LYS A 248 1.10 -1.23 -19.69
CA LYS A 248 1.88 -0.75 -18.54
C LYS A 248 1.20 -1.04 -17.21
N ASN A 249 -0.11 -0.86 -17.13
CA ASN A 249 -0.87 -1.09 -15.90
C ASN A 249 -0.87 -2.56 -15.48
N GLN A 250 -1.02 -3.50 -16.41
CA GLN A 250 -0.91 -4.94 -16.13
C GLN A 250 0.49 -5.28 -15.62
N GLY A 251 1.53 -4.81 -16.30
CA GLY A 251 2.91 -5.10 -15.93
C GLY A 251 3.28 -4.53 -14.56
N GLU A 252 2.94 -3.28 -14.28
CA GLU A 252 3.19 -2.66 -12.97
C GLU A 252 2.37 -3.33 -11.85
N TYR A 253 1.15 -3.78 -12.13
CA TYR A 253 0.32 -4.48 -11.16
C TYR A 253 0.84 -5.89 -10.85
N ALA A 254 1.23 -6.66 -11.87
CA ALA A 254 1.84 -7.97 -11.68
C ALA A 254 3.17 -7.87 -10.91
N LEU A 255 4.02 -6.90 -11.25
CA LEU A 255 5.29 -6.68 -10.56
C LEU A 255 5.10 -6.28 -9.09
N LEU A 256 4.09 -5.45 -8.79
CA LEU A 256 3.69 -5.13 -7.41
C LEU A 256 3.34 -6.41 -6.65
N GLU A 257 2.50 -7.27 -7.22
CA GLU A 257 2.00 -8.46 -6.53
C GLU A 257 3.05 -9.56 -6.36
N ILE A 258 3.99 -9.67 -7.30
CA ILE A 258 5.22 -10.49 -7.16
C ILE A 258 6.04 -10.00 -5.96
N THR A 259 6.29 -8.69 -5.91
CA THR A 259 7.08 -8.06 -4.83
C THR A 259 6.40 -8.26 -3.48
N ARG A 260 5.09 -7.99 -3.41
CA ARG A 260 4.28 -8.16 -2.19
C ARG A 260 4.35 -9.59 -1.67
N GLN A 261 4.22 -10.56 -2.56
CA GLN A 261 4.30 -11.96 -2.18
C GLN A 261 5.68 -12.33 -1.63
N LEU A 262 6.76 -11.88 -2.29
CA LEU A 262 8.12 -12.11 -1.81
C LEU A 262 8.36 -11.47 -0.44
N LEU A 263 7.79 -10.31 -0.15
CA LEU A 263 7.90 -9.65 1.16
C LEU A 263 7.10 -10.35 2.26
N LEU A 264 6.03 -11.05 1.89
CA LEU A 264 5.27 -11.86 2.84
C LEU A 264 5.99 -13.17 3.21
N PHE A 265 7.09 -13.52 2.53
CA PHE A 265 7.85 -14.74 2.83
C PHE A 265 8.22 -14.83 4.32
N ASP A 266 8.78 -13.77 4.90
CA ASP A 266 9.20 -13.76 6.31
C ASP A 266 8.02 -13.79 7.31
N ALA A 267 6.80 -13.48 6.85
CA ALA A 267 5.60 -13.65 7.65
C ALA A 267 5.22 -15.12 7.82
N TYR A 268 5.65 -15.98 6.88
CA TYR A 268 5.25 -17.38 6.82
C TYR A 268 6.38 -18.36 7.11
N PHE A 269 7.62 -18.00 6.80
CA PHE A 269 8.75 -18.90 6.86
C PHE A 269 9.83 -18.38 7.82
N MET A 270 10.58 -19.31 8.40
CA MET A 270 11.80 -19.04 9.16
C MET A 270 12.86 -20.10 8.81
N PRO A 271 14.15 -19.74 8.81
CA PRO A 271 15.19 -20.69 8.47
C PRO A 271 15.31 -21.73 9.60
N ARG A 272 15.71 -22.95 9.24
CA ARG A 272 16.19 -23.93 10.23
C ARG A 272 17.41 -23.36 10.97
N GLU A 273 17.46 -23.54 12.28
CA GLU A 273 18.65 -23.23 13.10
C GLU A 273 19.87 -24.07 12.71
#